data_AF-A0A2N9EEW0-F1
#
_entry.id   AF-A0A2N9EEW0-F1
#
_cell.length_a   1.000
_cell.length_b   1.000
_cell.length_c   1.000
_cell.angle_alpha   90.00
_cell.angle_beta   90.00
_cell.angle_gamma   90.00
#
_symmetry.space_group_name_H-M   'P 1'
#
loop_
_entity.id
_entity.type
_entity.pdbx_description
1 polymer ?
#
loop_
_entity_poly.entity_id
_entity_poly.type
_entity_poly.pdbx_seq_one_letter_code
_entity_poly.pdbx_strand_id
1 'polypeptide(L)'
;MIQKSLHVLVHGSAEATEHLKQHCLKHVCPHVYAPHIEETIDVTSDLCAYKVQLTEKLMSNVIFKKLGDYEIAWVDAEVGKTESGMLSLLPCSNAVPLHKSVLVGDLKMADFKQFLASKGIQVEFAGGALRCGEYVTIRKIGDASQKGGGSGPQQILIEGPLCEDYYKIRDYLYSQFFLL
;
A
#
# COMPACT_ATOMS: atom_id res chain seq x y z
N MET A 1 -5.84 -2.42 -5.51
CA MET A 1 -6.62 -3.54 -6.09
C MET A 1 -7.97 -3.55 -5.38
N ILE A 2 -9.04 -3.08 -6.02
CA ILE A 2 -10.36 -3.00 -5.39
C ILE A 2 -10.99 -4.38 -5.55
N GLN A 3 -11.12 -5.12 -4.44
CA GLN A 3 -11.84 -6.39 -4.43
C GLN A 3 -13.33 -6.06 -4.65
N LYS A 4 -13.84 -6.28 -5.87
CA LYS A 4 -15.30 -6.22 -6.13
C LYS A 4 -15.91 -7.47 -5.49
N SER A 5 -16.46 -7.31 -4.30
CA SER A 5 -17.23 -8.37 -3.62
C SER A 5 -18.70 -8.28 -4.08
N LEU A 6 -19.14 -9.29 -4.82
CA LEU A 6 -20.52 -9.44 -5.28
C LEU A 6 -21.29 -10.33 -4.30
N HIS A 7 -22.48 -9.90 -3.88
CA HIS A 7 -23.33 -10.66 -2.95
C HIS A 7 -24.63 -11.08 -3.64
N VAL A 8 -24.99 -12.35 -3.48
CA VAL A 8 -26.24 -12.92 -4.01
C VAL A 8 -27.09 -13.37 -2.83
N LEU A 9 -28.29 -12.81 -2.71
CA LEU A 9 -29.28 -13.13 -1.69
C LEU A 9 -30.19 -14.24 -2.22
N VAL A 10 -30.12 -15.42 -1.61
CA VAL A 10 -30.95 -16.58 -1.97
C VAL A 10 -31.82 -17.01 -0.79
N HIS A 11 -33.01 -17.53 -1.11
CA HIS A 11 -33.96 -18.11 -0.17
C HIS A 11 -34.55 -17.12 0.86
N GLY A 12 -35.77 -16.64 0.59
CA GLY A 12 -36.55 -15.75 1.45
C GLY A 12 -37.85 -15.33 0.77
N SER A 13 -38.77 -14.73 1.52
CA SER A 13 -39.94 -14.08 0.91
C SER A 13 -39.49 -12.84 0.12
N ALA A 14 -40.24 -12.47 -0.93
CA ALA A 14 -39.90 -11.35 -1.80
C ALA A 14 -39.73 -10.02 -1.03
N GLU A 15 -40.52 -9.80 0.02
CA GLU A 15 -40.39 -8.62 0.89
C GLU A 15 -39.11 -8.66 1.73
N ALA A 16 -38.73 -9.83 2.25
CA ALA A 16 -37.55 -9.98 3.09
C ALA A 16 -36.24 -9.82 2.29
N THR A 17 -36.18 -10.41 1.09
CA THR A 17 -35.01 -10.31 0.21
C THR A 17 -34.82 -8.90 -0.33
N GLU A 18 -35.90 -8.19 -0.67
CA GLU A 18 -35.81 -6.80 -1.12
C GLU A 18 -35.39 -5.87 0.03
N HIS A 19 -35.96 -6.05 1.23
CA HIS A 19 -35.55 -5.26 2.39
C HIS A 19 -34.07 -5.47 2.74
N LEU A 20 -33.59 -6.72 2.67
CA LEU A 20 -32.20 -7.05 2.91
C LEU A 20 -31.27 -6.53 1.81
N LYS A 21 -31.71 -6.56 0.54
CA LYS A 21 -30.99 -5.98 -0.59
C LYS A 21 -30.79 -4.47 -0.41
N GLN A 22 -31.85 -3.75 -0.03
CA GLN A 22 -31.78 -2.30 0.24
C GLN A 22 -30.80 -1.98 1.38
N HIS A 23 -30.79 -2.81 2.43
CA HIS A 23 -29.85 -2.65 3.53
C HIS A 23 -28.40 -2.91 3.10
N CYS A 24 -28.14 -3.98 2.35
CA CYS A 24 -26.80 -4.34 1.88
C CYS A 24 -26.25 -3.33 0.86
N LEU A 25 -27.10 -2.79 -0.03
CA LEU A 25 -26.72 -1.72 -0.96
C LEU A 25 -26.27 -0.45 -0.24
N LYS A 26 -26.89 -0.13 0.90
CA LYS A 26 -26.61 1.08 1.66
C LYS A 26 -25.38 0.95 2.57
N HIS A 27 -25.09 -0.24 3.09
CA HIS A 27 -24.10 -0.43 4.16
C HIS A 27 -22.94 -1.38 3.85
N VAL A 28 -23.02 -2.21 2.81
CA VAL A 28 -22.05 -3.30 2.58
C VAL A 28 -21.34 -3.17 1.24
N CYS A 29 -22.08 -3.23 0.13
CA CYS A 29 -21.48 -3.14 -1.20
C CYS A 29 -22.49 -2.71 -2.25
N PRO A 30 -22.04 -2.08 -3.35
CA PRO A 30 -22.93 -1.64 -4.43
C PRO A 30 -23.43 -2.76 -5.35
N HIS A 31 -22.90 -3.99 -5.23
CA HIS A 31 -23.24 -5.11 -6.11
C HIS A 31 -23.96 -6.23 -5.33
N VAL A 32 -25.27 -6.03 -5.09
CA VAL A 32 -26.13 -6.99 -4.37
C VAL A 32 -27.29 -7.40 -5.28
N TYR A 33 -27.43 -8.71 -5.48
CA TYR A 33 -28.48 -9.28 -6.33
C TYR A 33 -29.42 -10.17 -5.52
N ALA A 34 -30.71 -10.15 -5.86
CA ALA A 34 -31.73 -11.00 -5.29
C ALA A 34 -32.53 -11.64 -6.46
N PRO A 35 -32.04 -12.75 -7.03
CA PRO A 35 -32.69 -13.41 -8.17
C PRO A 35 -34.04 -14.02 -7.78
N HIS A 36 -34.97 -14.02 -8.74
CA HIS A 36 -36.21 -14.78 -8.65
C HIS A 36 -35.98 -16.26 -8.98
N ILE A 37 -36.97 -17.10 -8.66
CA ILE A 37 -36.97 -18.51 -9.04
C ILE A 37 -36.85 -18.59 -10.57
N GLU A 38 -35.87 -19.35 -11.07
CA GLU A 38 -35.47 -19.49 -12.48
C GLU A 38 -34.69 -18.30 -13.10
N GLU A 39 -34.33 -17.27 -12.32
CA GLU A 39 -33.47 -16.19 -12.79
C GLU A 39 -31.97 -16.58 -12.71
N THR A 40 -31.26 -16.44 -13.82
CA THR A 40 -29.80 -16.68 -13.89
C THR A 40 -29.05 -15.36 -13.84
N ILE A 41 -28.12 -15.22 -12.90
CA ILE A 41 -27.25 -14.04 -12.78
C ILE A 41 -25.83 -14.42 -13.16
N ASP A 42 -25.21 -13.60 -14.00
CA ASP A 42 -23.77 -13.70 -14.27
C ASP A 42 -22.98 -13.08 -13.11
N VAL A 43 -22.23 -13.93 -12.42
CA VAL A 43 -21.42 -13.61 -11.24
C VAL A 43 -19.96 -13.39 -11.62
N THR A 44 -19.64 -13.44 -12.92
CA THR A 44 -18.26 -13.38 -13.41
C THR A 44 -17.65 -12.03 -13.06
N SER A 45 -16.69 -12.07 -12.14
CA SER A 45 -15.82 -10.92 -11.89
C SER A 45 -14.66 -11.06 -12.84
N ASP A 46 -14.49 -10.11 -13.77
CA ASP A 46 -13.36 -10.04 -14.70
C ASP A 46 -12.04 -9.76 -13.96
N LEU A 47 -11.63 -10.70 -13.10
CA LEU A 47 -10.30 -10.77 -12.52
C LEU A 47 -9.50 -11.69 -13.43
N CYS A 48 -8.96 -11.08 -14.49
CA CYS A 48 -7.99 -11.76 -15.34
C CYS A 48 -6.71 -11.99 -14.54
N ALA A 49 -6.65 -13.10 -13.80
CA ALA A 49 -5.46 -13.56 -13.13
C ALA A 49 -4.55 -14.25 -14.15
N TYR A 50 -3.46 -13.58 -14.54
CA TYR A 50 -2.46 -14.17 -15.41
C TYR A 50 -1.32 -14.74 -14.58
N LYS A 51 -0.98 -16.01 -14.82
CA LYS A 51 0.23 -16.60 -14.27
C LYS A 51 1.39 -16.28 -15.20
N VAL A 52 2.30 -15.42 -14.74
CA VAL A 52 3.56 -15.12 -15.43
C VAL A 52 4.74 -15.70 -14.67
N GLN A 53 5.77 -16.11 -15.40
CA GLN A 53 7.04 -16.59 -14.82
C GLN A 53 8.02 -15.42 -14.69
N LEU A 54 8.55 -15.15 -13.50
CA LEU A 54 9.72 -14.29 -13.38
C LEU A 54 10.95 -15.04 -13.90
N THR A 55 11.66 -14.42 -14.84
CA THR A 55 12.91 -15.01 -15.35
C THR A 55 14.06 -14.84 -14.35
N GLU A 56 15.00 -15.79 -14.33
CA GLU A 56 16.17 -15.73 -13.45
C GLU A 56 17.02 -14.47 -13.69
N LYS A 57 17.12 -14.04 -14.95
CA LYS A 57 17.83 -12.81 -15.33
C LYS A 57 17.22 -11.54 -14.73
N LEU A 58 15.90 -11.52 -14.57
CA LEU A 58 15.21 -10.42 -13.89
C LEU A 58 15.46 -10.51 -12.39
N MET A 59 15.25 -11.70 -11.81
CA MET A 59 15.44 -11.96 -10.37
C MET A 59 16.84 -11.59 -9.87
N SER A 60 17.89 -11.84 -10.66
CA SER A 60 19.26 -11.49 -10.28
C SER A 60 19.52 -9.99 -10.15
N ASN A 61 18.69 -9.15 -10.79
CA ASN A 61 18.81 -7.70 -10.75
C ASN A 61 17.88 -7.05 -9.72
N VAL A 62 17.02 -7.83 -9.06
CA VAL A 62 16.07 -7.32 -8.08
C VAL A 62 16.79 -7.02 -6.77
N ILE A 63 16.68 -5.77 -6.30
CA ILE A 63 17.25 -5.34 -5.02
C ILE A 63 16.17 -5.47 -3.95
N PHE A 64 16.25 -6.56 -3.18
CA PHE A 64 15.35 -6.81 -2.06
C PHE A 64 15.72 -5.95 -0.85
N LYS A 65 14.69 -5.46 -0.18
CA LYS A 65 14.76 -4.69 1.07
C LYS A 65 13.91 -5.38 2.12
N LYS A 66 14.46 -5.62 3.31
CA LYS A 66 13.80 -6.42 4.35
C LYS A 66 12.91 -5.59 5.27
N LEU A 67 11.59 -5.63 5.08
CA LEU A 67 10.59 -4.98 5.93
C LEU A 67 10.00 -5.96 6.96
N GLY A 68 10.54 -5.93 8.18
CA GLY A 68 10.12 -6.84 9.25
C GLY A 68 10.45 -8.29 8.87
N ASP A 69 9.40 -9.12 8.74
CA ASP A 69 9.49 -10.52 8.31
C ASP A 69 9.33 -10.70 6.80
N TYR A 70 9.12 -9.61 6.05
CA TYR A 70 8.90 -9.63 4.60
C TYR A 70 10.07 -8.98 3.86
N GLU A 71 10.22 -9.33 2.59
CA GLU A 71 11.13 -8.66 1.66
C GLU A 71 10.32 -7.97 0.56
N ILE A 72 10.70 -6.75 0.24
CA ILE A 72 10.03 -5.90 -0.74
C ILE A 72 11.04 -5.44 -1.79
N ALA A 73 10.59 -5.29 -3.04
CA ALA A 73 11.40 -4.77 -4.11
C ALA A 73 10.53 -4.10 -5.18
N TRP A 74 11.09 -3.10 -5.86
CA TRP A 74 10.56 -2.63 -7.14
C TRP A 74 11.12 -3.48 -8.25
N VAL A 75 10.25 -3.86 -9.19
CA VAL A 75 10.63 -4.62 -10.37
C VAL A 75 9.95 -4.00 -11.58
N ASP A 76 10.77 -3.61 -12.55
CA ASP A 76 10.31 -3.27 -13.88
C ASP A 76 10.62 -4.41 -14.82
N ALA A 77 9.64 -4.81 -15.60
CA ALA A 77 9.81 -5.88 -16.55
C ALA A 77 8.93 -5.70 -17.78
N GLU A 78 9.42 -6.21 -18.89
CA GLU A 78 8.66 -6.37 -20.13
C GLU A 78 8.05 -7.78 -20.17
N VAL A 79 6.80 -7.87 -20.62
CA VAL A 79 6.13 -9.17 -20.77
C VAL A 79 6.59 -9.80 -22.08
N GLY A 80 7.27 -10.94 -21.96
CA GLY A 80 7.69 -11.78 -23.08
C GLY A 80 7.01 -13.14 -23.10
N LYS A 81 7.36 -13.95 -24.09
CA LYS A 81 7.03 -15.37 -24.17
C LYS A 81 8.32 -16.17 -24.17
N THR A 82 8.39 -17.22 -23.36
CA THR A 82 9.47 -18.20 -23.44
C THR A 82 9.25 -19.17 -24.60
N GLU A 83 10.28 -19.94 -24.94
CA GLU A 83 10.22 -21.01 -25.95
C GLU A 83 9.14 -22.07 -25.64
N SER A 84 8.77 -22.20 -24.36
CA SER A 84 7.69 -23.06 -23.87
C SER A 84 6.28 -22.45 -24.04
N GLY A 85 6.16 -21.25 -24.62
CA GLY A 85 4.88 -20.56 -24.82
C GLY A 85 4.30 -19.93 -23.54
N MET A 86 4.99 -20.01 -22.41
CA MET A 86 4.59 -19.39 -21.15
C MET A 86 4.91 -17.88 -21.16
N LEU A 87 4.01 -17.08 -20.61
CA LEU A 87 4.25 -15.64 -20.40
C LEU A 87 5.30 -15.45 -19.31
N SER A 88 6.32 -14.65 -19.58
CA SER A 88 7.41 -14.39 -18.64
C SER A 88 7.75 -12.91 -18.53
N LEU A 89 8.31 -12.53 -17.40
CA LEU A 89 8.81 -11.18 -17.13
C LEU A 89 10.30 -11.12 -17.46
N LEU A 90 10.65 -10.28 -18.43
CA LEU A 90 12.01 -10.05 -18.91
C LEU A 90 12.53 -8.70 -18.40
N PRO A 91 13.85 -8.54 -18.19
CA PRO A 91 14.43 -7.24 -17.88
C PRO A 91 14.09 -6.18 -18.94
N CYS A 92 13.74 -4.97 -18.50
CA CYS A 92 13.52 -3.85 -19.42
C CYS A 92 14.80 -3.52 -20.20
N SER A 93 14.66 -3.33 -21.52
CA SER A 93 15.80 -3.01 -22.40
C SER A 93 16.13 -1.52 -22.38
N ASN A 94 15.15 -0.68 -22.04
CA ASN A 94 15.26 0.78 -22.00
C ASN A 94 15.45 1.29 -20.57
N ALA A 95 16.05 2.49 -20.46
CA ALA A 95 16.16 3.20 -19.19
C ALA A 95 14.75 3.48 -18.64
N VAL A 96 14.40 2.77 -17.57
CA VAL A 96 13.11 2.96 -16.90
C VAL A 96 13.12 4.32 -16.20
N PRO A 97 12.01 5.10 -16.28
CA PRO A 97 11.88 6.32 -15.50
C PRO A 97 12.19 6.09 -14.03
N LEU A 98 12.87 7.05 -13.39
CA LEU A 98 13.16 6.96 -11.96
C LEU A 98 11.83 6.86 -11.18
N HIS A 99 11.67 5.79 -10.39
CA HIS A 99 10.49 5.61 -9.57
C HIS A 99 10.36 6.75 -8.57
N LYS A 100 9.13 7.22 -8.38
CA LYS A 100 8.84 8.12 -7.27
C LYS A 100 9.03 7.34 -5.99
N SER A 101 9.83 7.85 -5.07
CA SER A 101 10.11 7.21 -3.79
C SER A 101 8.79 6.89 -3.07
N VAL A 102 8.52 5.61 -2.86
CA VAL A 102 7.38 5.19 -2.04
C VAL A 102 7.89 4.81 -0.67
N LEU A 103 7.33 5.44 0.36
CA LEU A 103 7.59 5.04 1.73
C LEU A 103 6.78 3.78 2.01
N VAL A 104 7.45 2.63 2.09
CA VAL A 104 6.80 1.35 2.39
C VAL A 104 6.95 1.04 3.87
N GLY A 105 5.80 0.86 4.54
CA GLY A 105 5.69 0.64 5.99
C GLY A 105 4.87 1.72 6.67
N ASP A 106 4.32 1.39 7.84
CA ASP A 106 3.57 2.33 8.67
C ASP A 106 4.48 3.06 9.65
N LEU A 107 4.64 4.39 9.48
CA LEU A 107 5.28 5.21 10.51
C LEU A 107 4.29 5.56 11.61
N LYS A 108 4.48 4.93 12.77
CA LYS A 108 3.91 5.40 14.03
C LYS A 108 4.82 6.47 14.61
N MET A 109 4.34 7.72 14.59
CA MET A 109 5.07 8.88 15.13
C MET A 109 5.50 8.67 16.60
N ALA A 110 4.69 7.94 17.39
CA ALA A 110 4.99 7.65 18.78
C ALA A 110 6.23 6.76 18.95
N ASP A 111 6.31 5.67 18.17
CA ASP A 111 7.44 4.74 18.18
C ASP A 111 8.71 5.45 17.68
N PHE A 112 8.57 6.29 16.65
CA PHE A 112 9.69 7.07 16.13
C PHE A 112 10.20 8.13 17.10
N LYS A 113 9.30 8.79 17.85
CA LYS A 113 9.69 9.67 18.97
C LYS A 113 10.55 8.92 19.98
N GLN A 114 10.12 7.72 20.40
CA GLN A 114 10.86 6.93 21.37
C GLN A 114 12.23 6.47 20.82
N PHE A 115 12.28 6.11 19.53
CA PHE A 115 13.51 5.77 18.85
C PHE A 115 14.50 6.94 18.81
N LEU A 116 14.08 8.13 18.36
CA LEU A 116 14.93 9.31 18.34
C LEU A 116 15.40 9.71 19.75
N ALA A 117 14.51 9.63 20.75
CA ALA A 117 14.88 9.85 22.14
C ALA A 117 15.94 8.86 22.64
N SER A 118 15.84 7.57 22.27
CA SER A 118 16.85 6.55 22.58
C SER A 118 18.22 6.81 21.92
N LYS A 119 18.24 7.58 20.82
CA LYS A 119 19.46 8.02 20.13
C LYS A 119 20.00 9.35 20.69
N GLY A 120 19.40 9.88 21.76
CA GLY A 120 19.82 11.11 22.43
C GLY A 120 19.30 12.39 21.79
N ILE A 121 18.36 12.30 20.84
CA ILE A 121 17.72 13.47 20.23
C ILE A 121 16.53 13.86 21.11
N GLN A 122 16.48 15.12 21.56
CA GLN A 122 15.32 15.64 22.26
C GLN A 122 14.13 15.70 21.31
N VAL A 123 13.04 14.97 21.60
CA VAL A 123 11.85 14.96 20.73
C VAL A 123 10.58 15.24 21.52
N GLU A 124 9.76 16.15 21.02
CA GLU A 124 8.47 16.53 21.59
C GLU A 124 7.35 16.43 20.54
N PHE A 125 6.14 16.09 20.98
CA PHE A 125 4.96 16.19 20.12
C PHE A 125 4.36 17.59 20.25
N ALA A 126 4.29 18.32 19.15
CA ALA A 126 3.68 19.65 19.12
C ALA A 126 2.88 19.82 17.82
N GLY A 127 1.60 20.19 17.94
CA GLY A 127 0.75 20.54 16.78
C GLY A 127 0.61 19.43 15.73
N GLY A 128 0.59 18.16 16.13
CA GLY A 128 0.51 17.02 15.21
C GLY A 128 1.82 16.69 14.48
N ALA A 129 2.94 17.27 14.90
CA ALA A 129 4.28 17.00 14.38
C ALA A 129 5.24 16.60 15.51
N LEU A 130 6.35 15.99 15.15
CA LEU A 130 7.48 15.69 16.03
C LEU A 130 8.51 16.80 15.90
N ARG A 131 8.70 17.58 16.95
CA ARG A 131 9.80 18.54 17.03
C ARG A 131 11.03 17.81 17.55
N CYS A 132 12.06 17.73 16.72
CA CYS A 132 13.30 17.03 16.97
C CYS A 132 14.44 18.04 17.13
N GLY A 133 14.98 18.16 18.34
CA GLY A 133 15.91 19.21 18.71
C GLY A 133 15.24 20.59 18.67
N GLU A 134 16.03 21.61 18.33
CA GLU A 134 15.57 23.00 18.36
C GLU A 134 14.93 23.43 17.03
N TYR A 135 15.42 22.92 15.90
CA TYR A 135 15.12 23.45 14.56
C TYR A 135 14.49 22.46 13.57
N VAL A 136 14.46 21.15 13.88
CA VAL A 136 13.95 20.13 12.94
C VAL A 136 12.55 19.70 13.37
N THR A 137 11.62 19.65 12.43
CA THR A 137 10.24 19.22 12.65
C THR A 137 9.86 18.17 11.62
N ILE A 138 9.24 17.09 12.08
CA ILE A 138 8.79 15.98 11.22
C ILE A 138 7.27 15.91 11.29
N ARG A 139 6.61 15.95 10.14
CA ARG A 139 5.16 15.89 10.03
C ARG A 139 4.76 14.78 9.07
N LYS A 140 3.74 14.02 9.43
CA LYS A 140 3.06 13.11 8.51
C LYS A 140 2.03 13.91 7.69
N ILE A 141 2.21 13.97 6.39
CA ILE A 141 1.28 14.58 5.44
C ILE A 141 0.40 13.47 4.87
N GLY A 142 -0.90 13.58 5.10
CA GLY A 142 -1.90 12.61 4.65
C GLY A 142 -3.27 12.97 5.20
N ASP A 143 -4.32 12.58 4.50
CA ASP A 143 -5.69 12.84 4.92
C ASP A 143 -5.96 12.21 6.29
N ALA A 144 -6.25 13.06 7.28
CA ALA A 144 -6.67 12.66 8.62
C ALA A 144 -8.00 11.88 8.65
N SER A 145 -8.64 11.66 7.48
CA SER A 145 -9.86 10.86 7.32
C SER A 145 -9.62 9.36 7.27
N GLN A 146 -8.38 8.90 7.05
CA GLN A 146 -8.04 7.47 7.10
C GLN A 146 -7.75 7.04 8.55
N LYS A 147 -8.79 7.10 9.41
CA LYS A 147 -8.91 6.25 10.60
C LYS A 147 -9.23 4.82 10.14
N GLY A 148 -8.28 4.18 9.51
CA GLY A 148 -8.40 2.82 9.00
C GLY A 148 -7.07 2.42 8.43
N GLY A 149 -6.55 1.25 8.80
CA GLY A 149 -5.26 0.72 8.38
C GLY A 149 -5.20 0.40 6.88
N GLY A 150 -5.38 1.42 6.05
CA GLY A 150 -5.26 1.34 4.61
C GLY A 150 -3.83 1.67 4.19
N SER A 151 -3.26 0.81 3.35
CA SER A 151 -1.99 0.96 2.64
C SER A 151 -1.97 2.14 1.64
N GLY A 152 -2.38 3.33 2.08
CA GLY A 152 -2.21 4.56 1.33
C GLY A 152 -0.77 5.06 1.42
N PRO A 153 -0.27 5.79 0.40
CA PRO A 153 1.08 6.35 0.44
C PRO A 153 1.21 7.34 1.61
N GLN A 154 2.10 7.04 2.55
CA GLN A 154 2.41 7.94 3.66
C GLN A 154 3.43 8.97 3.19
N GLN A 155 3.07 10.26 3.19
CA GLN A 155 4.05 11.31 2.99
C GLN A 155 4.59 11.78 4.35
N ILE A 156 5.90 11.94 4.43
CA ILE A 156 6.56 12.52 5.59
C ILE A 156 7.31 13.75 5.11
N LEU A 157 7.07 14.86 5.80
CA LEU A 157 7.75 16.12 5.59
C LEU A 157 8.73 16.35 6.73
N ILE A 158 9.98 16.63 6.40
CA ILE A 158 11.01 17.07 7.35
C ILE A 158 11.31 18.53 7.05
N GLU A 159 11.02 19.41 8.00
CA GLU A 159 11.24 20.85 7.92
C GLU A 159 12.36 21.25 8.87
N GLY A 160 13.28 22.11 8.43
CA GLY A 160 14.36 22.61 9.26
C GLY A 160 15.57 23.09 8.43
N PRO A 161 16.53 23.79 9.06
CA PRO A 161 17.79 24.14 8.41
C PRO A 161 18.59 22.87 8.10
N LEU A 162 19.41 22.91 7.03
CA LEU A 162 20.31 21.83 6.65
C LEU A 162 21.50 21.73 7.61
N CYS A 163 21.24 21.32 8.86
CA CYS A 163 22.22 21.10 9.91
C CYS A 163 22.52 19.61 10.11
N GLU A 164 23.53 19.27 10.92
CA GLU A 164 23.85 17.87 11.22
C GLU A 164 22.65 17.08 11.75
N ASP A 165 21.84 17.70 12.61
CA ASP A 165 20.66 17.04 13.18
C ASP A 165 19.64 16.71 12.10
N TYR A 166 19.43 17.60 11.11
CA TYR A 166 18.56 17.33 9.96
C TYR A 166 19.03 16.09 9.19
N TYR A 167 20.32 16.00 8.88
CA TYR A 167 20.88 14.85 8.16
C TYR A 167 20.82 13.56 8.98
N LYS A 168 21.17 13.61 10.29
CA LYS A 168 21.08 12.44 11.19
C LYS A 168 19.64 11.93 11.32
N ILE A 169 18.68 12.84 11.53
CA ILE A 169 17.26 12.50 11.63
C ILE A 169 16.76 11.90 10.32
N ARG A 170 17.15 12.47 9.17
CA ARG A 170 16.79 11.94 7.85
C ARG A 170 17.35 10.54 7.64
N ASP A 171 18.60 10.30 8.00
CA ASP A 171 19.22 8.98 7.88
C ASP A 171 18.58 7.96 8.82
N TYR A 172 18.20 8.36 10.04
CA TYR A 172 17.42 7.52 10.94
C TYR A 172 16.03 7.21 10.41
N LEU A 173 15.37 8.19 9.79
CA LEU A 173 14.08 7.98 9.14
C LEU A 173 14.24 6.97 7.99
N TYR A 174 15.22 7.16 7.12
CA TYR A 174 15.51 6.22 6.02
C TYR A 174 16.09 4.88 6.47
N SER A 175 16.58 4.76 7.69
CA SER A 175 16.96 3.47 8.26
C SER A 175 15.74 2.70 8.78
N GLN A 176 14.69 3.40 9.23
CA GLN A 176 13.42 2.81 9.67
C GLN A 176 12.46 2.55 8.50
N PHE A 177 12.67 3.23 7.37
CA PHE A 177 11.87 3.08 6.15
C PHE A 177 12.69 2.64 4.98
N PHE A 178 12.17 1.69 4.22
CA PHE A 178 12.70 1.43 2.89
C PHE A 178 12.13 2.47 1.94
N LEU A 179 12.93 3.50 1.66
CA LEU A 179 12.71 4.32 0.49
C LEU A 179 12.96 3.43 -0.72
N LEU A 180 11.90 3.08 -1.43
CA LEU A 180 11.93 2.21 -2.59
C LEU A 180 11.74 3.08 -3.83
#